data_AF-A0A8T4ZHJ7-F1
#
_entry.id   AF-A0A8T4ZHJ7-F1
#
_cell.length_a   1.000
_cell.length_b   1.000
_cell.length_c   1.000
_cell.angle_alpha   90.00
_cell.angle_beta   90.00
_cell.angle_gamma   90.00
#
_symmetry.space_group_name_H-M   'P 1'
#
loop_
_entity.id
_entity.type
_entity.pdbx_description
1 polymer ?
#
loop_
_entity_poly.entity_id
_entity_poly.type
_entity_poly.pdbx_seq_one_letter_code
_entity_poly.pdbx_strand_id
1 'polypeptide(L)'
;MVPYFKYKYGNASSLHSFGREAYEGIEKARKQVAELIGASQNEITFTSGGTESDNMAIKGIAYKYRDRGKHIITSQIEHPAVLETCNFLESVGFKVTYLPVDKHGLIDIESLTRCITKDTILITMYQ
;
A
#
# COMPACT_ATOMS: atom_id res chain seq x y z
N MET A 1 -14.62 15.88 -12.02
CA MET A 1 -15.72 14.92 -11.74
C MET A 1 -17.01 15.21 -12.52
N VAL A 2 -17.49 16.46 -12.62
CA VAL A 2 -18.77 16.79 -13.29
C VAL A 2 -19.01 16.10 -14.64
N PRO A 3 -18.03 15.99 -15.57
CA PRO A 3 -18.25 15.28 -16.83
C PRO A 3 -18.63 13.80 -16.64
N TYR A 4 -17.96 13.07 -15.74
CA TYR A 4 -18.20 11.65 -15.49
C TYR A 4 -19.51 11.38 -14.73
N PHE A 5 -20.01 12.38 -13.98
CA PHE A 5 -21.31 12.29 -13.31
C PHE A 5 -22.50 12.70 -14.18
N LYS A 6 -22.27 13.26 -15.38
CA LYS A 6 -23.37 13.75 -16.24
C LYS A 6 -23.36 13.18 -17.66
N TYR A 7 -22.20 13.11 -18.31
CA TYR A 7 -22.11 12.89 -19.76
C TYR A 7 -21.15 11.76 -20.15
N LYS A 8 -20.06 11.58 -19.39
CA LYS A 8 -19.04 10.54 -19.59
C LYS A 8 -19.21 9.41 -18.57
N TYR A 9 -20.46 9.00 -18.35
CA TYR A 9 -20.80 7.92 -17.43
C TYR A 9 -20.71 6.58 -18.17
N GLY A 10 -20.54 5.48 -17.43
CA GLY A 10 -20.51 4.14 -18.00
C GLY A 10 -19.73 3.16 -17.12
N ASN A 11 -20.01 1.88 -17.28
CA ASN A 11 -19.16 0.84 -16.69
C ASN A 11 -17.89 0.72 -17.54
N ALA A 12 -16.73 1.04 -16.96
CA ALA A 12 -15.43 0.99 -17.64
C ALA A 12 -15.04 -0.42 -18.13
N SER A 13 -15.71 -1.46 -17.65
CA SER A 13 -15.54 -2.84 -18.13
C SER A 13 -16.38 -3.16 -19.38
N SER A 14 -17.26 -2.25 -19.82
CA SER A 14 -18.12 -2.46 -20.98
C SER A 14 -17.46 -2.02 -22.29
N LEU A 15 -17.70 -2.78 -23.37
CA LEU A 15 -17.14 -2.49 -24.69
C LEU A 15 -17.88 -1.39 -25.47
N HIS A 16 -19.08 -0.99 -25.06
CA HIS A 16 -19.84 0.06 -25.74
C HIS A 16 -19.20 1.45 -25.55
N SER A 17 -19.61 2.44 -26.36
CA SER A 17 -19.00 3.78 -26.40
C SER A 17 -18.84 4.43 -25.02
N PHE A 18 -19.90 4.47 -24.23
CA PHE A 18 -19.88 5.01 -22.86
C PHE A 18 -18.90 4.30 -21.92
N GLY A 19 -18.71 2.98 -22.06
CA GLY A 19 -17.76 2.21 -21.26
C GLY A 19 -16.32 2.50 -21.65
N ARG A 20 -16.05 2.59 -22.97
CA ARG A 20 -14.73 2.97 -23.50
C ARG A 20 -14.32 4.37 -23.06
N GLU A 21 -15.24 5.34 -23.11
CA GLU A 21 -14.95 6.71 -22.66
C GLU A 21 -14.66 6.79 -21.15
N ALA A 22 -15.38 6.01 -20.33
CA ALA A 22 -15.09 5.91 -18.90
C ALA A 22 -13.72 5.25 -18.64
N TYR A 23 -13.39 4.18 -19.39
CA TYR A 23 -12.10 3.50 -19.31
C TYR A 23 -10.92 4.42 -19.68
N GLU A 24 -11.04 5.18 -20.77
CA GLU A 24 -10.04 6.18 -21.18
C GLU A 24 -9.80 7.23 -20.09
N GLY A 25 -10.85 7.63 -19.36
CA GLY A 25 -10.72 8.51 -18.20
C GLY A 25 -9.89 7.92 -17.07
N ILE A 26 -10.09 6.64 -16.75
CA ILE A 26 -9.33 5.91 -15.73
C ILE A 26 -7.88 5.75 -16.15
N GLU A 27 -7.62 5.34 -17.40
CA GLU A 27 -6.25 5.15 -17.89
C GLU A 27 -5.47 6.46 -17.97
N LYS A 28 -6.15 7.56 -18.35
CA LYS A 28 -5.53 8.89 -18.27
C LYS A 28 -5.14 9.25 -16.84
N ALA A 29 -6.02 9.02 -15.86
CA ALA A 29 -5.71 9.29 -14.45
C ALA A 29 -4.54 8.40 -13.97
N ARG A 30 -4.54 7.11 -14.36
CA ARG A 30 -3.48 6.16 -14.04
C ARG A 30 -2.12 6.64 -14.56
N LYS A 31 -2.09 7.08 -15.82
CA LYS A 31 -0.89 7.66 -16.46
C LYS A 31 -0.38 8.88 -15.69
N GLN A 32 -1.25 9.80 -15.33
CA GLN A 32 -0.86 11.02 -14.61
C GLN A 32 -0.25 10.71 -13.24
N VAL A 33 -0.83 9.75 -12.49
CA VAL A 33 -0.29 9.31 -11.20
C VAL A 33 1.05 8.61 -11.38
N ALA A 34 1.15 7.71 -12.36
CA ALA A 34 2.39 6.98 -12.66
C ALA A 34 3.54 7.94 -13.00
N GLU A 35 3.30 8.91 -13.88
CA GLU A 35 4.28 9.93 -14.27
C GLU A 35 4.73 10.79 -13.09
N LEU A 36 3.82 11.14 -12.18
CA LEU A 36 4.12 11.95 -11.00
C LEU A 36 5.14 11.28 -10.07
N ILE A 37 5.07 9.95 -9.92
CA ILE A 37 5.93 9.18 -9.00
C ILE A 37 7.03 8.40 -9.71
N GLY A 38 7.19 8.56 -11.03
CA GLY A 38 8.20 7.85 -11.83
C GLY A 38 7.94 6.34 -11.99
N ALA A 39 6.69 5.91 -11.90
CA ALA A 39 6.28 4.51 -12.07
C ALA A 39 5.73 4.25 -13.49
N SER A 40 5.56 2.98 -13.82
CA SER A 40 4.80 2.54 -14.99
C SER A 40 3.30 2.48 -14.68
N GLN A 41 2.46 2.61 -15.71
CA GLN A 41 0.99 2.60 -15.52
C GLN A 41 0.50 1.31 -14.87
N ASN A 42 1.08 0.16 -15.24
CA ASN A 42 0.73 -1.15 -14.71
C ASN A 42 1.16 -1.36 -13.24
N GLU A 43 1.94 -0.46 -12.65
CA GLU A 43 2.28 -0.47 -11.22
C GLU A 43 1.27 0.33 -10.37
N ILE A 44 0.37 1.10 -10.99
CA ILE A 44 -0.65 1.86 -10.28
C ILE A 44 -1.91 1.02 -10.12
N THR A 45 -2.29 0.76 -8.87
CA THR A 45 -3.60 0.18 -8.52
C THR A 45 -4.41 1.23 -7.78
N PHE A 46 -5.61 1.54 -8.27
CA PHE A 46 -6.54 2.42 -7.58
C PHE A 46 -7.32 1.64 -6.52
N THR A 47 -7.30 2.14 -5.29
CA THR A 47 -8.10 1.67 -4.14
C THR A 47 -9.06 2.78 -3.71
N SER A 48 -9.88 2.52 -2.69
CA SER A 48 -10.77 3.52 -2.10
C SER A 48 -10.05 4.55 -1.21
N GLY A 49 -8.78 4.33 -0.85
CA GLY A 49 -7.99 5.27 -0.05
C GLY A 49 -6.78 4.64 0.65
N GLY A 50 -6.08 5.44 1.45
CA GLY A 50 -4.85 5.04 2.15
C GLY A 50 -5.02 3.80 3.03
N THR A 51 -6.09 3.75 3.84
CA THR A 51 -6.37 2.60 4.72
C THR A 51 -6.49 1.28 3.94
N GLU A 52 -7.16 1.28 2.80
CA GLU A 52 -7.28 0.09 1.96
C GLU A 52 -5.93 -0.25 1.30
N SER A 53 -5.20 0.74 0.81
CA SER A 53 -3.86 0.54 0.22
C SER A 53 -2.87 -0.07 1.21
N ASP A 54 -2.80 0.45 2.44
CA ASP A 54 -1.93 -0.06 3.50
C ASP A 54 -2.27 -1.52 3.83
N ASN A 55 -3.56 -1.82 3.99
CA ASN A 55 -4.04 -3.17 4.24
C ASN A 55 -3.68 -4.12 3.09
N MET A 56 -3.94 -3.70 1.86
CA MET A 56 -3.68 -4.49 0.66
C MET A 56 -2.18 -4.80 0.53
N ALA A 57 -1.31 -3.80 0.70
CA ALA A 57 0.13 -3.97 0.59
C ALA A 57 0.69 -4.88 1.69
N ILE A 58 0.37 -4.58 2.96
CA ILE A 58 0.94 -5.29 4.11
C ILE A 58 0.43 -6.73 4.16
N LYS A 59 -0.90 -6.94 4.12
CA LYS A 59 -1.48 -8.29 4.15
C LYS A 59 -1.10 -9.08 2.91
N GLY A 60 -1.07 -8.44 1.74
CA GLY A 60 -0.70 -9.08 0.48
C GLY A 60 0.72 -9.66 0.53
N ILE A 61 1.70 -8.88 0.97
CA ILE A 61 3.09 -9.34 1.13
C ILE A 61 3.19 -10.38 2.25
N ALA A 62 2.55 -10.13 3.39
CA ALA A 62 2.57 -11.05 4.53
C ALA A 62 2.07 -12.45 4.14
N TYR A 63 0.93 -12.54 3.45
CA TYR A 63 0.37 -13.82 3.04
C TYR A 63 1.13 -14.46 1.89
N LYS A 64 1.65 -13.68 0.94
CA LYS A 64 2.44 -14.21 -0.18
C LYS A 64 3.75 -14.86 0.28
N TYR A 65 4.41 -14.29 1.30
CA TYR A 65 5.72 -14.76 1.76
C TYR A 65 5.69 -15.50 3.11
N ARG A 66 4.51 -15.85 3.62
CA ARG A 66 4.34 -16.52 4.93
C ARG A 66 5.14 -17.81 5.10
N ASP A 67 5.43 -18.51 4.00
CA ASP A 67 6.18 -19.77 4.00
C ASP A 67 7.71 -19.54 3.95
N ARG A 68 8.14 -18.32 3.58
CA ARG A 68 9.54 -17.88 3.62
C ARG A 68 9.93 -17.34 4.99
N GLY A 69 9.01 -16.63 5.64
CA GLY A 69 9.23 -15.98 6.92
C GLY A 69 7.95 -15.35 7.44
N LYS A 70 7.97 -14.95 8.71
CA LYS A 70 6.80 -14.36 9.38
C LYS A 70 7.16 -13.12 10.18
N HIS A 71 8.24 -12.42 9.81
CA HIS A 71 8.69 -11.23 10.53
C HIS A 71 8.48 -9.96 9.70
N ILE A 72 7.83 -8.96 10.31
CA ILE A 72 7.55 -7.63 9.73
C ILE A 72 8.20 -6.58 10.64
N ILE A 73 8.77 -5.54 10.04
CA ILE A 73 9.33 -4.40 10.78
C ILE A 73 8.53 -3.15 10.41
N THR A 74 8.15 -2.37 11.42
CA THR A 74 7.43 -1.10 11.27
C THR A 74 7.87 -0.08 12.33
N SER A 75 7.40 1.17 12.26
CA SER A 75 7.64 2.17 13.30
C SER A 75 6.49 2.26 14.32
N GLN A 76 6.74 2.88 15.49
CA GLN A 76 5.71 3.14 16.50
C GLN A 76 4.80 4.33 16.16
N ILE A 77 5.19 5.16 15.18
CA ILE A 77 4.51 6.42 14.85
C ILE A 77 3.65 6.32 13.57
N GLU A 78 3.36 5.11 13.12
CA GLU A 78 2.54 4.89 11.94
C GLU A 78 1.08 5.31 12.13
N HIS A 79 0.41 5.55 11.00
CA HIS A 79 -1.04 5.71 10.97
C HIS A 79 -1.75 4.44 11.49
N PRO A 80 -2.91 4.54 12.18
CA PRO A 80 -3.64 3.37 12.69
C PRO A 80 -3.93 2.29 11.66
N ALA A 81 -4.08 2.65 10.37
CA ALA A 81 -4.27 1.67 9.30
C ALA A 81 -3.12 0.65 9.21
N VAL A 82 -1.87 1.07 9.45
CA VAL A 82 -0.69 0.20 9.48
C VAL A 82 -0.62 -0.55 10.81
N LEU A 83 -0.72 0.17 11.94
CA LEU A 83 -0.61 -0.42 13.27
C LEU A 83 -1.66 -1.51 13.51
N GLU A 84 -2.93 -1.26 13.20
CA GLU A 84 -4.00 -2.24 13.35
C GLU A 84 -3.86 -3.43 12.39
N THR A 85 -3.30 -3.19 11.20
CA THR A 85 -2.98 -4.28 10.26
C THR A 85 -1.88 -5.17 10.81
N CYS A 86 -0.84 -4.58 11.40
CA CYS A 86 0.24 -5.31 12.06
C CYS A 86 -0.26 -6.07 13.29
N ASN A 87 -1.03 -5.43 14.18
CA ASN A 87 -1.66 -6.06 15.34
C ASN A 87 -2.50 -7.28 14.94
N PHE A 88 -3.30 -7.15 13.86
CA PHE A 88 -4.04 -8.27 13.32
C PHE A 88 -3.11 -9.40 12.83
N LEU A 89 -2.02 -9.09 12.12
CA LEU A 89 -1.07 -10.09 11.66
C LEU A 89 -0.37 -10.82 12.82
N GLU A 90 -0.09 -10.12 13.92
CA GLU A 90 0.41 -10.74 15.15
C GLU A 90 -0.57 -11.79 15.69
N SER A 91 -1.87 -11.47 15.70
CA SER A 91 -2.92 -12.41 16.15
C SER A 91 -3.00 -13.70 15.31
N VAL A 92 -2.50 -13.69 14.07
CA VAL A 92 -2.44 -14.85 13.17
C VAL A 92 -1.03 -15.42 13.00
N GLY A 93 -0.13 -15.11 13.94
CA GLY A 93 1.16 -15.77 14.10
C GLY A 93 2.32 -15.14 13.33
N PHE A 94 2.20 -13.89 12.89
CA PHE A 94 3.35 -13.09 12.49
C PHE A 94 4.02 -12.46 13.72
N LYS A 95 5.31 -12.16 13.59
CA LYS A 95 6.06 -11.35 14.54
C LYS A 95 6.21 -9.96 13.95
N VAL A 96 5.86 -8.93 14.72
CA VAL A 96 6.10 -7.54 14.32
C VAL A 96 7.11 -6.90 15.25
N THR A 97 8.11 -6.23 14.68
CA THR A 97 9.04 -5.38 15.42
C THR A 97 8.65 -3.92 15.19
N TYR A 98 8.30 -3.23 16.27
CA TYR A 98 7.97 -1.80 16.26
C TYR A 98 9.18 -0.98 16.69
N LEU A 99 9.82 -0.31 15.75
CA LEU A 99 10.99 0.53 15.98
C LEU A 99 10.61 1.83 16.69
N PRO A 100 11.30 2.21 17.77
CA PRO A 100 11.13 3.51 18.38
C PRO A 100 11.71 4.59 17.46
N VAL A 101 11.26 5.82 17.67
CA VAL A 101 11.80 7.03 17.03
C VAL A 101 12.46 7.94 18.05
N ASP A 102 13.36 8.79 17.59
CA ASP A 102 13.93 9.84 18.42
C ASP A 102 12.93 11.01 18.64
N LYS A 103 13.39 12.04 19.34
CA LYS A 103 12.59 13.25 19.62
C LYS A 103 12.19 14.05 18.36
N HIS A 104 12.79 13.76 17.21
CA HIS A 104 12.49 14.35 15.92
C HIS A 104 11.59 13.46 15.06
N GLY A 105 11.18 12.29 15.57
CA GLY A 105 10.40 11.31 14.81
C GLY A 105 11.25 10.48 13.86
N LEU A 106 12.58 10.51 13.98
CA LEU A 106 13.50 9.80 13.09
C LEU A 106 13.85 8.43 13.64
N ILE A 107 13.98 7.47 12.72
CA ILE A 107 14.37 6.10 13.03
C ILE A 107 15.89 5.96 12.92
N ASP A 108 16.50 5.32 13.91
CA ASP A 108 17.91 4.93 13.83
C ASP A 108 18.09 3.81 12.79
N ILE A 109 18.81 4.12 11.71
CA ILE A 109 19.10 3.19 10.61
C ILE A 109 19.91 1.98 11.11
N GLU A 110 20.77 2.16 12.10
CA GLU A 110 21.51 1.03 12.66
C GLU A 110 20.59 0.09 13.43
N SER A 111 19.65 0.64 14.22
CA SER A 111 18.60 -0.14 14.90
C SER A 111 17.77 -0.93 13.90
N LEU A 112 17.30 -0.28 12.82
CA LEU A 112 16.59 -0.96 11.73
C LEU A 112 17.41 -2.12 11.17
N THR A 113 18.69 -1.89 10.86
CA THR A 113 19.58 -2.90 10.27
C THR A 113 19.77 -4.09 11.21
N ARG A 114 19.92 -3.86 12.53
CA ARG A 114 20.03 -4.91 13.54
C ARG A 114 18.76 -5.75 13.70
N CYS A 115 17.59 -5.18 13.38
CA CYS A 115 16.31 -5.90 13.44
C CYS A 115 16.05 -6.78 12.22
N ILE A 116 16.76 -6.61 11.10
CA ILE A 116 16.57 -7.44 9.91
C ILE A 116 17.09 -8.85 10.18
N THR A 117 16.24 -9.86 9.95
CA THR A 117 16.59 -11.27 10.09
C THR A 117 16.28 -12.02 8.79
N LYS A 118 16.71 -13.29 8.71
CA LYS A 118 16.36 -14.19 7.59
C LYS A 118 14.84 -14.41 7.43
N ASP A 119 14.08 -14.20 8.50
CA ASP A 119 12.62 -14.37 8.54
C ASP A 119 11.88 -13.08 8.18
N THR A 120 12.59 -11.95 8.03
CA THR A 120 12.00 -10.65 7.65
C THR A 120 11.49 -10.69 6.22
N ILE A 121 10.19 -10.44 6.04
CA ILE A 121 9.52 -10.46 4.73
C ILE A 121 9.05 -9.08 4.27
N LEU A 122 8.92 -8.12 5.19
CA LEU A 122 8.44 -6.77 4.91
C LEU A 122 9.01 -5.77 5.91
N ILE A 123 9.37 -4.60 5.41
CA ILE A 123 9.64 -3.39 6.18
C ILE A 123 8.65 -2.34 5.65
N THR A 124 7.82 -1.78 6.52
CA THR A 124 6.84 -0.73 6.20
C THR A 124 7.06 0.46 7.13
N MET A 125 7.18 1.67 6.60
CA MET A 125 7.64 2.82 7.39
C MET A 125 6.95 4.10 6.94
N TYR A 126 6.61 4.95 7.91
CA TYR A 126 6.30 6.35 7.75
C TYR A 126 7.60 7.13 7.49
N GLN A 127 7.56 8.05 6.54
CA GLN A 127 8.70 8.89 6.16
C GLN A 127 8.62 10.26 6.83
#